data_AF-A0A6I9MS12-F1
#
_entry.id   AF-A0A6I9MS12-F1
#
_cell.length_a   1.000
_cell.length_b   1.000
_cell.length_c   1.000
_cell.angle_alpha   90.00
_cell.angle_beta   90.00
_cell.angle_gamma   90.00
#
_symmetry.space_group_name_H-M   'P 1'
#
loop_
_entity.id
_entity.type
_entity.pdbx_description
1 polymer ?
#
loop_
_entity_poly.entity_id
_entity_poly.type
_entity_poly.pdbx_seq_one_letter_code
_entity_poly.pdbx_strand_id
1 'polypeptide(L)'
;MGSLKALQEWCRIQCEHYNDVEVKDMSTSFRNGLAFCAIIHRYRPELIDFGSLSKENVYDNNRLAFEVAETQLGIPALLDPEDMVSMKVPDRLSIITYVSQYYNFFNNKSQANPPSMKRLSSVGLNEPAQKRPPTPLEDKVVESESQPKENGVEAASAVKRSTLSSTCAACQKHVHLVQRFLVDGKLYHRICFR
;
A
#
# COMPACT_ATOMS: atom_id res chain seq x y z
N MET A 1 -16.55 -15.93 -9.27
CA MET A 1 -15.14 -15.51 -9.25
C MET A 1 -14.37 -16.39 -10.21
N GLY A 2 -13.49 -15.83 -11.05
CA GLY A 2 -12.59 -16.63 -11.88
C GLY A 2 -11.53 -17.35 -11.03
N SER A 3 -10.90 -18.39 -11.57
CA SER A 3 -9.80 -19.06 -10.88
C SER A 3 -8.54 -18.19 -10.87
N LEU A 4 -7.65 -18.37 -9.88
CA LEU A 4 -6.35 -17.68 -9.81
C LEU A 4 -5.56 -17.81 -11.12
N LYS A 5 -5.59 -18.98 -11.74
CA LYS A 5 -4.96 -19.24 -13.05
C LYS A 5 -5.53 -18.36 -14.16
N ALA A 6 -6.85 -18.12 -14.17
CA ALA A 6 -7.48 -17.24 -15.16
C ALA A 6 -7.09 -15.76 -14.95
N LEU A 7 -6.92 -15.31 -13.70
CA LEU A 7 -6.41 -13.95 -13.42
C LEU A 7 -4.96 -13.80 -13.90
N GLN A 8 -4.11 -14.80 -13.65
CA GLN A 8 -2.72 -14.79 -14.11
C GLN A 8 -2.62 -14.82 -15.64
N GLU A 9 -3.44 -15.64 -16.30
CA GLU A 9 -3.50 -15.68 -17.75
C GLU A 9 -4.01 -14.36 -18.35
N TRP A 10 -5.01 -13.72 -17.74
CA TRP A 10 -5.44 -12.38 -18.16
C TRP A 10 -4.29 -11.36 -18.09
N CYS A 11 -3.50 -11.36 -17.00
CA CYS A 11 -2.33 -10.50 -16.86
C CYS A 11 -1.27 -10.80 -17.93
N ARG A 12 -1.00 -12.09 -18.19
CA ARG A 12 -0.08 -12.53 -19.23
C ARG A 12 -0.48 -11.95 -20.59
N ILE A 13 -1.77 -12.06 -20.96
CA ILE A 13 -2.34 -11.53 -22.21
C ILE A 13 -2.29 -9.99 -22.27
N GLN A 14 -2.50 -9.28 -21.16
CA GLN A 14 -2.41 -7.80 -21.16
C GLN A 14 -0.97 -7.31 -21.35
N CYS A 15 0.00 -8.06 -20.84
CA CYS A 15 1.43 -7.77 -20.94
C CYS A 15 2.10 -8.35 -22.21
N GLU A 16 1.37 -9.05 -23.09
CA GLU A 16 1.94 -9.54 -24.34
C GLU A 16 2.47 -8.38 -25.22
N HIS A 17 3.68 -8.59 -25.76
CA HIS A 17 4.45 -7.64 -26.57
C HIS A 17 5.04 -6.42 -25.83
N TYR A 18 5.02 -6.38 -24.50
CA TYR A 18 5.80 -5.41 -23.72
C TYR A 18 7.21 -5.94 -23.44
N ASN A 19 8.24 -5.15 -23.79
CA ASN A 19 9.63 -5.50 -23.52
C ASN A 19 9.89 -5.57 -22.00
N ASP A 20 10.73 -6.52 -21.58
CA ASP A 20 11.08 -6.78 -20.17
C ASP A 20 9.89 -7.09 -19.22
N VAL A 21 8.70 -7.40 -19.76
CA VAL A 21 7.53 -7.83 -18.98
C VAL A 21 7.16 -9.28 -19.28
N GLU A 22 7.23 -10.14 -18.26
CA GLU A 22 6.86 -11.54 -18.37
C GLU A 22 6.14 -12.01 -17.10
N VAL A 23 4.85 -12.33 -17.21
CA VAL A 23 4.01 -12.71 -16.06
C VAL A 23 4.03 -14.22 -15.83
N LYS A 24 4.96 -14.70 -15.00
CA LYS A 24 5.15 -16.11 -14.64
C LYS A 24 4.43 -16.53 -13.36
N ASP A 25 4.22 -15.58 -12.45
CA ASP A 25 3.64 -15.78 -11.13
C ASP A 25 2.77 -14.59 -10.71
N MET A 26 2.19 -14.70 -9.52
CA MET A 26 1.43 -13.64 -8.84
C MET A 26 2.25 -13.04 -7.69
N SER A 27 3.55 -12.84 -7.91
CA SER A 27 4.47 -12.26 -6.92
C SER A 27 5.64 -11.56 -7.58
N THR A 28 6.74 -12.26 -7.85
CA THR A 28 8.00 -11.66 -8.35
C THR A 28 7.84 -10.99 -9.72
N SER A 29 6.95 -11.50 -10.56
CA SER A 29 6.66 -10.96 -11.90
C SER A 29 6.08 -9.55 -11.87
N PHE A 30 5.52 -9.13 -10.74
CA PHE A 30 4.96 -7.79 -10.53
C PHE A 30 5.93 -6.87 -9.77
N ARG A 31 7.01 -7.41 -9.20
CA ARG A 31 7.89 -6.67 -8.27
C ARG A 31 8.45 -5.38 -8.88
N ASN A 32 8.90 -5.43 -10.14
CA ASN A 32 9.54 -4.28 -10.80
C ASN A 32 8.57 -3.18 -11.27
N GLY A 33 7.27 -3.31 -11.00
CA GLY A 33 6.24 -2.33 -11.38
C GLY A 33 5.82 -2.35 -12.86
N LEU A 34 6.64 -2.92 -13.76
CA LEU A 34 6.37 -2.87 -15.20
C LEU A 34 5.09 -3.62 -15.60
N ALA A 35 4.74 -4.71 -14.92
CA ALA A 35 3.49 -5.43 -15.18
C ALA A 35 2.25 -4.57 -14.89
N PHE A 36 2.27 -3.75 -13.82
CA PHE A 36 1.17 -2.80 -13.55
C PHE A 36 1.13 -1.67 -14.59
N CYS A 37 2.30 -1.12 -14.96
CA CYS A 37 2.41 -0.10 -16.00
C CYS A 37 1.89 -0.60 -17.36
N ALA A 38 2.25 -1.82 -17.75
CA ALA A 38 1.86 -2.44 -19.02
C ALA A 38 0.34 -2.66 -19.09
N ILE A 39 -0.29 -3.14 -18.01
CA ILE A 39 -1.75 -3.29 -17.92
C ILE A 39 -2.44 -1.93 -18.09
N ILE A 40 -1.97 -0.86 -17.42
CA ILE A 40 -2.57 0.48 -17.59
C ILE A 40 -2.41 0.97 -19.03
N HIS A 41 -1.18 0.97 -19.55
CA HIS A 41 -0.85 1.43 -20.90
C HIS A 41 -1.62 0.66 -21.99
N ARG A 42 -1.89 -0.64 -21.79
CA ARG A 42 -2.66 -1.48 -22.73
C ARG A 42 -4.08 -0.98 -22.96
N TYR A 43 -4.71 -0.38 -21.94
CA TYR A 43 -6.08 0.15 -22.03
C TYR A 43 -6.13 1.67 -22.16
N ARG A 44 -5.13 2.38 -21.65
CA ARG A 44 -5.02 3.85 -21.59
C ARG A 44 -3.57 4.29 -21.85
N PRO A 45 -3.09 4.21 -23.11
CA PRO A 45 -1.69 4.45 -23.45
C PRO A 45 -1.24 5.90 -23.17
N GLU A 46 -2.17 6.85 -23.11
CA GLU A 46 -1.86 8.26 -22.85
C GLU A 46 -1.51 8.58 -21.38
N LEU A 47 -1.69 7.63 -20.44
CA LEU A 47 -1.43 7.84 -19.01
C LEU A 47 -0.01 7.49 -18.57
N ILE A 48 0.74 6.72 -19.36
CA ILE A 48 2.08 6.23 -19.00
C ILE A 48 2.95 6.21 -20.26
N ASP A 49 4.06 6.95 -20.27
CA ASP A 49 5.10 6.74 -21.30
C ASP A 49 5.89 5.46 -21.00
N PHE A 50 5.37 4.32 -21.48
CA PHE A 50 5.99 3.02 -21.22
C PHE A 50 7.41 2.92 -21.82
N GLY A 51 7.69 3.64 -22.91
CA GLY A 51 9.00 3.62 -23.57
C GLY A 51 10.13 4.22 -22.72
N SER A 52 9.78 5.03 -21.71
CA SER A 52 10.73 5.61 -20.75
C SER A 52 11.07 4.71 -19.55
N LEU A 53 10.34 3.60 -19.36
CA LEU A 53 10.44 2.76 -18.15
C LEU A 53 11.56 1.72 -18.25
N SER A 54 12.16 1.38 -17.11
CA SER A 54 13.23 0.36 -17.02
C SER A 54 13.01 -0.53 -15.79
N LYS A 55 13.32 -1.83 -15.90
CA LYS A 55 13.10 -2.83 -14.83
C LYS A 55 13.91 -2.58 -13.55
N GLU A 56 14.98 -1.80 -13.65
CA GLU A 56 15.84 -1.36 -12.55
C GLU A 56 15.15 -0.32 -11.66
N ASN A 57 14.24 0.48 -12.22
CA ASN A 57 13.54 1.58 -11.53
C ASN A 57 12.32 1.07 -10.74
N VAL A 58 12.52 0.04 -9.91
CA VAL A 58 11.48 -0.67 -9.14
C VAL A 58 10.57 0.31 -8.39
N TYR A 59 11.15 1.31 -7.73
CA TYR A 59 10.40 2.31 -6.96
C TYR A 59 9.48 3.14 -7.85
N ASP A 60 10.06 3.85 -8.82
CA ASP A 60 9.34 4.81 -9.65
C ASP A 60 8.28 4.15 -10.54
N ASN A 61 8.55 2.94 -11.05
CA ASN A 61 7.57 2.17 -11.81
C ASN A 61 6.32 1.81 -10.98
N ASN A 62 6.52 1.30 -9.74
CA ASN A 62 5.40 0.97 -8.87
C ASN A 62 4.65 2.24 -8.43
N ARG A 63 5.39 3.27 -8.00
CA ARG A 63 4.82 4.56 -7.61
C ARG A 63 3.98 5.18 -8.74
N LEU A 64 4.51 5.25 -9.96
CA LEU A 64 3.78 5.74 -11.13
C LEU A 64 2.52 4.92 -11.39
N ALA A 65 2.61 3.59 -11.41
CA ALA A 65 1.47 2.73 -11.67
C ALA A 65 0.36 2.89 -10.62
N PHE A 66 0.72 3.05 -9.34
CA PHE A 66 -0.23 3.16 -8.24
C PHE A 66 -0.86 4.56 -8.19
N GLU A 67 -0.06 5.62 -8.36
CA GLU A 67 -0.56 7.02 -8.43
C GLU A 67 -1.49 7.21 -9.65
N VAL A 68 -1.16 6.66 -10.82
CA VAL A 68 -2.02 6.73 -12.01
C VAL A 68 -3.29 5.92 -11.82
N ALA A 69 -3.20 4.70 -11.28
CA ALA A 69 -4.37 3.86 -11.03
C ALA A 69 -5.34 4.49 -10.02
N GLU A 70 -4.84 5.11 -8.95
CA GLU A 70 -5.68 5.79 -7.97
C GLU A 70 -6.28 7.09 -8.51
N THR A 71 -5.45 7.98 -9.09
CA THR A 71 -5.89 9.33 -9.48
C THR A 71 -6.67 9.39 -10.78
N GLN A 72 -6.37 8.51 -11.75
CA GLN A 72 -6.99 8.55 -13.09
C GLN A 72 -8.05 7.46 -13.28
N LEU A 73 -7.89 6.30 -12.61
CA LEU A 73 -8.80 5.15 -12.75
C LEU A 73 -9.67 4.92 -11.52
N GLY A 74 -9.38 5.55 -10.37
CA GLY A 74 -10.11 5.35 -9.12
C GLY A 74 -9.89 3.97 -8.49
N ILE A 75 -8.81 3.26 -8.87
CA ILE A 75 -8.41 1.97 -8.29
C ILE A 75 -7.55 2.28 -7.06
N PRO A 76 -8.04 2.05 -5.82
CA PRO A 76 -7.31 2.47 -4.62
C PRO A 76 -6.01 1.68 -4.46
N ALA A 77 -4.91 2.37 -4.18
CA ALA A 77 -3.60 1.74 -4.02
C ALA A 77 -3.59 0.83 -2.78
N LEU A 78 -3.38 -0.48 -2.99
CA LEU A 78 -3.31 -1.48 -1.90
C LEU A 78 -1.88 -1.93 -1.58
N LEU A 79 -0.90 -1.46 -2.35
CA LEU A 79 0.52 -1.79 -2.23
C LEU A 79 1.32 -0.50 -2.07
N ASP A 80 2.43 -0.60 -1.35
CA ASP A 80 3.34 0.51 -1.08
C ASP A 80 4.60 0.35 -1.97
N PRO A 81 5.04 1.37 -2.74
CA PRO A 81 6.23 1.27 -3.59
C PRO A 81 7.51 0.97 -2.79
N GLU A 82 7.64 1.47 -1.56
CA GLU A 82 8.75 1.21 -0.66
C GLU A 82 8.81 -0.27 -0.23
N ASP A 83 7.65 -0.90 0.00
CA ASP A 83 7.54 -2.34 0.28
C ASP A 83 7.97 -3.19 -0.94
N MET A 84 7.60 -2.76 -2.17
CA MET A 84 7.97 -3.45 -3.40
C MET A 84 9.48 -3.43 -3.69
N VAL A 85 10.17 -2.37 -3.24
CA VAL A 85 11.65 -2.30 -3.26
C VAL A 85 12.24 -3.21 -2.19
N SER A 86 11.81 -3.09 -0.94
CA SER A 86 12.42 -3.78 0.20
C SER A 86 12.21 -5.31 0.18
N MET A 87 11.05 -5.78 -0.30
CA MET A 87 10.72 -7.20 -0.36
C MET A 87 11.19 -7.81 -1.69
N LYS A 88 12.12 -8.78 -1.63
CA LYS A 88 12.59 -9.51 -2.83
C LYS A 88 11.49 -10.37 -3.48
N VAL A 89 10.53 -10.83 -2.69
CA VAL A 89 9.34 -11.56 -3.14
C VAL A 89 8.15 -10.89 -2.45
N PRO A 90 7.30 -10.13 -3.16
CA PRO A 90 6.11 -9.51 -2.56
C PRO A 90 5.07 -10.58 -2.22
N ASP A 91 4.21 -10.30 -1.24
CA ASP A 91 3.17 -11.24 -0.83
C ASP A 91 2.18 -11.53 -1.97
N ARG A 92 1.93 -12.84 -2.18
CA ARG A 92 1.13 -13.33 -3.29
C ARG A 92 -0.33 -12.92 -3.17
N LEU A 93 -0.90 -12.92 -1.96
CA LEU A 93 -2.31 -12.61 -1.75
C LEU A 93 -2.57 -11.10 -1.95
N SER A 94 -1.65 -10.25 -1.50
CA SER A 94 -1.67 -8.80 -1.74
C SER A 94 -1.61 -8.48 -3.23
N ILE A 95 -0.71 -9.10 -4.00
CA ILE A 95 -0.63 -8.94 -5.46
C ILE A 95 -1.94 -9.38 -6.13
N ILE A 96 -2.46 -10.58 -5.81
CA ILE A 96 -3.74 -11.08 -6.36
C ILE A 96 -4.89 -10.12 -6.05
N THR A 97 -4.96 -9.60 -4.82
CA THR A 97 -6.03 -8.70 -4.38
C THR A 97 -5.99 -7.40 -5.17
N TYR A 98 -4.81 -6.80 -5.33
CA TYR A 98 -4.65 -5.55 -6.06
C TYR A 98 -4.93 -5.73 -7.56
N VAL A 99 -4.31 -6.73 -8.19
CA VAL A 99 -4.52 -7.08 -9.61
C VAL A 99 -5.98 -7.45 -9.92
N SER A 100 -6.71 -8.03 -8.97
CA SER A 100 -8.16 -8.29 -9.12
C SER A 100 -8.96 -7.00 -9.28
N GLN A 101 -8.54 -5.88 -8.70
CA GLN A 101 -9.19 -4.58 -8.92
C GLN A 101 -8.97 -4.09 -10.35
N TYR A 102 -7.76 -4.22 -10.90
CA TYR A 102 -7.48 -3.88 -12.31
C TYR A 102 -8.33 -4.73 -13.26
N TYR A 103 -8.39 -6.05 -13.04
CA TYR A 103 -9.24 -6.95 -13.81
C TYR A 103 -10.71 -6.50 -13.76
N ASN A 104 -11.24 -6.23 -12.56
CA ASN A 104 -12.63 -5.80 -12.40
C ASN A 104 -12.89 -4.46 -13.09
N PHE A 105 -12.00 -3.48 -12.96
CA PHE A 105 -12.14 -2.17 -13.60
C PHE A 105 -12.17 -2.27 -15.12
N PHE A 106 -11.22 -2.99 -15.73
CA PHE A 106 -11.10 -3.05 -17.18
C PHE A 106 -12.07 -4.02 -17.87
N ASN A 107 -12.56 -5.06 -17.16
CA ASN A 107 -13.43 -6.07 -17.75
C ASN A 107 -14.92 -5.93 -17.38
N ASN A 108 -15.28 -5.32 -16.23
CA ASN A 108 -16.68 -5.10 -15.86
C ASN A 108 -17.26 -3.85 -16.54
N LYS A 109 -17.51 -3.96 -17.86
CA LYS A 109 -18.12 -2.90 -18.70
C LYS A 109 -19.55 -2.48 -18.31
N SER A 110 -20.06 -2.91 -17.16
CA SER A 110 -21.40 -2.62 -16.63
C SER A 110 -21.41 -1.71 -15.40
N GLN A 111 -20.26 -1.26 -14.89
CA GLN A 111 -20.16 -0.28 -13.79
C GLN A 111 -19.13 0.84 -14.06
N ALA A 112 -19.21 1.44 -15.26
CA ALA A 112 -18.50 2.69 -15.56
C ALA A 112 -19.18 3.90 -14.87
N ASN A 113 -19.18 3.93 -13.53
CA ASN A 113 -19.46 5.08 -12.68
C ASN A 113 -19.04 4.76 -11.23
N PRO A 114 -18.16 5.56 -10.59
CA PRO A 114 -17.76 5.29 -9.21
C PRO A 114 -18.90 5.59 -8.23
N PRO A 115 -19.19 4.72 -7.24
CA PRO A 115 -20.10 5.06 -6.16
C PRO A 115 -19.43 6.11 -5.26
N SER A 116 -19.81 7.38 -5.43
CA SER A 116 -19.55 8.42 -4.42
C SER A 116 -20.12 7.95 -3.09
N MET A 117 -19.26 7.55 -2.15
CA MET A 117 -19.68 7.16 -0.80
C MET A 117 -20.21 8.38 -0.03
N LYS A 118 -21.51 8.65 -0.20
CA LYS A 118 -22.25 9.56 0.66
C LYS A 118 -22.23 8.99 2.07
N ARG A 119 -21.51 9.65 2.98
CA ARG A 119 -21.53 9.36 4.41
C ARG A 119 -22.98 9.40 4.92
N LEU A 120 -23.52 8.26 5.33
CA LEU A 120 -24.71 8.23 6.15
C LEU A 120 -24.32 8.57 7.60
N SER A 121 -24.79 9.72 8.07
CA SER A 121 -24.74 10.12 9.46
C SER A 121 -26.14 10.01 10.07
N SER A 122 -26.30 9.14 11.06
CA SER A 122 -27.40 9.23 12.02
C SER A 122 -26.98 8.57 13.33
N VAL A 123 -27.36 9.20 14.44
CA VAL A 123 -26.97 8.86 15.82
C VAL A 123 -28.19 8.36 16.58
N GLY A 124 -27.99 7.42 17.51
CA GLY A 124 -28.74 7.45 18.77
C GLY A 124 -29.32 6.14 19.30
N LEU A 125 -28.74 5.68 20.43
CA LEU A 125 -29.41 5.19 21.65
C LEU A 125 -30.22 3.86 21.53
N ASN A 126 -30.22 2.93 22.49
CA ASN A 126 -29.74 2.90 23.89
C ASN A 126 -29.46 1.45 24.39
N GLU A 127 -28.80 1.33 25.55
CA GLU A 127 -28.52 0.08 26.29
C GLU A 127 -29.66 -0.22 27.31
N PRO A 128 -29.80 -1.43 27.93
CA PRO A 128 -29.00 -1.72 29.16
C PRO A 128 -28.69 -3.20 29.54
N ALA A 129 -27.46 -3.43 30.02
CA ALA A 129 -27.02 -4.17 31.22
C ALA A 129 -27.71 -5.45 31.79
N GLN A 130 -26.89 -6.48 32.10
CA GLN A 130 -26.89 -7.28 33.36
C GLN A 130 -25.58 -8.14 33.47
N LYS A 131 -24.61 -7.81 34.35
CA LYS A 131 -24.33 -8.30 35.73
C LYS A 131 -23.28 -9.46 35.89
N ARG A 132 -22.11 -9.04 36.44
CA ARG A 132 -20.89 -9.69 37.03
C ARG A 132 -21.12 -10.76 38.15
N PRO A 133 -20.08 -11.36 38.82
CA PRO A 133 -18.74 -11.95 38.49
C PRO A 133 -18.48 -13.28 39.31
N PRO A 134 -17.32 -13.66 39.96
CA PRO A 134 -15.84 -13.51 39.74
C PRO A 134 -14.93 -14.79 39.94
N THR A 135 -13.68 -14.79 39.40
CA THR A 135 -12.40 -15.41 39.94
C THR A 135 -12.29 -16.95 40.19
N PRO A 136 -11.11 -17.59 40.50
CA PRO A 136 -9.73 -17.06 40.77
C PRO A 136 -8.49 -17.78 40.11
N LEU A 137 -7.33 -17.07 40.06
CA LEU A 137 -5.92 -17.51 40.30
C LEU A 137 -5.29 -18.65 39.42
N GLU A 138 -3.97 -18.80 39.18
CA GLU A 138 -2.75 -18.18 39.74
C GLU A 138 -1.51 -18.27 38.79
N ASP A 139 -0.68 -17.22 38.82
CA ASP A 139 0.78 -17.07 38.63
C ASP A 139 1.74 -18.04 37.87
N LYS A 140 2.65 -17.42 37.08
CA LYS A 140 4.11 -17.41 37.44
C LYS A 140 4.96 -16.32 36.77
N VAL A 141 5.71 -15.61 37.61
CA VAL A 141 6.72 -14.56 37.32
C VAL A 141 8.07 -15.16 36.90
N VAL A 142 8.78 -14.50 35.96
CA VAL A 142 10.26 -14.29 36.01
C VAL A 142 10.61 -12.95 35.34
N GLU A 143 11.23 -12.04 36.09
CA GLU A 143 11.92 -10.84 35.58
C GLU A 143 13.40 -11.14 35.28
N SER A 144 14.04 -10.35 34.41
CA SER A 144 15.32 -9.68 34.74
C SER A 144 15.79 -8.74 33.61
N GLU A 145 16.21 -7.54 34.01
CA GLU A 145 16.92 -6.52 33.22
C GLU A 145 18.40 -6.95 32.99
N SER A 146 19.30 -6.32 32.23
CA SER A 146 19.54 -4.88 31.97
C SER A 146 20.60 -4.68 30.84
N GLN A 147 20.92 -3.42 30.51
CA GLN A 147 21.80 -2.93 29.40
C GLN A 147 23.31 -2.90 29.82
N PRO A 148 24.27 -2.13 29.22
CA PRO A 148 24.37 -1.40 27.92
C PRO A 148 25.75 -1.58 27.18
N LYS A 149 25.99 -0.89 26.05
CA LYS A 149 27.21 -0.06 25.77
C LYS A 149 27.21 0.65 24.39
N GLU A 150 28.06 1.68 24.26
CA GLU A 150 28.03 2.74 23.24
C GLU A 150 29.27 2.76 22.27
N ASN A 151 29.41 3.88 21.52
CA ASN A 151 30.44 4.28 20.54
C ASN A 151 30.23 3.76 19.10
N GLY A 152 30.21 4.57 18.02
CA GLY A 152 30.26 6.03 17.88
C GLY A 152 31.53 6.57 17.20
N VAL A 153 31.45 7.00 15.93
CA VAL A 153 32.38 7.96 15.25
C VAL A 153 31.66 8.69 14.10
N GLU A 154 32.06 9.94 13.80
CA GLU A 154 31.57 10.80 12.69
C GLU A 154 32.15 10.38 11.30
N ALA A 155 31.83 10.95 10.13
CA ALA A 155 31.15 12.19 9.69
C ALA A 155 30.47 11.97 8.28
N ALA A 156 30.02 12.91 7.43
CA ALA A 156 30.03 14.39 7.37
C ALA A 156 28.94 14.96 6.39
N SER A 157 28.96 16.28 6.17
CA SER A 157 28.57 17.03 4.94
C SER A 157 27.16 16.87 4.32
N ALA A 158 26.21 17.60 4.90
CA ALA A 158 25.29 18.53 4.23
C ALA A 158 24.88 18.30 2.75
N VAL A 159 23.67 17.74 2.56
CA VAL A 159 22.77 18.11 1.45
C VAL A 159 21.41 18.45 2.02
N LYS A 160 20.92 19.68 1.81
CA LYS A 160 19.59 20.10 2.28
C LYS A 160 18.48 19.44 1.44
N ARG A 161 18.05 18.25 1.84
CA ARG A 161 16.71 17.72 1.52
C ARG A 161 15.93 17.62 2.83
N SER A 162 14.73 18.20 2.85
CA SER A 162 13.85 18.18 4.02
C SER A 162 13.30 16.78 4.24
N THR A 163 13.95 16.00 5.11
CA THR A 163 13.48 14.69 5.55
C THR A 163 12.20 14.88 6.38
N LEU A 164 11.05 14.92 5.72
CA LEU A 164 9.75 15.01 6.38
C LEU A 164 9.54 13.71 7.19
N SER A 165 9.72 13.81 8.51
CA SER A 165 9.54 12.69 9.43
C SER A 165 8.18 12.03 9.22
N SER A 166 8.17 10.72 9.00
CA SER A 166 6.96 9.91 8.86
C SER A 166 6.33 9.52 10.21
N THR A 167 6.78 10.13 11.31
CA THR A 167 6.40 9.78 12.69
C THR A 167 5.45 10.82 13.30
N CYS A 168 4.46 10.34 14.05
CA CYS A 168 3.47 11.17 14.75
C CYS A 168 4.10 11.92 15.92
N ALA A 169 4.00 13.25 15.94
CA ALA A 169 4.52 14.10 17.01
C ALA A 169 3.81 13.90 18.37
N ALA A 170 2.61 13.28 18.37
CA ALA A 170 1.86 13.02 19.60
C ALA A 170 2.11 11.63 20.21
N CYS A 171 2.23 10.58 19.40
CA CYS A 171 2.36 9.19 19.89
C CYS A 171 3.67 8.49 19.50
N GLN A 172 4.56 9.17 18.76
CA GLN A 172 5.86 8.70 18.31
C GLN A 172 5.84 7.40 17.45
N LYS A 173 4.67 7.04 16.90
CA LYS A 173 4.50 5.91 15.97
C LYS A 173 4.41 6.39 14.52
N HIS A 174 4.74 5.51 13.58
CA HIS A 174 4.67 5.76 12.13
C HIS A 174 3.25 6.16 11.67
N VAL A 175 3.17 7.11 10.74
CA VAL A 175 1.93 7.64 10.17
C VAL A 175 1.81 7.25 8.69
N HIS A 176 1.05 6.17 8.45
CA HIS A 176 0.63 5.75 7.12
C HIS A 176 -0.08 6.90 6.38
N LEU A 177 0.08 6.98 5.05
CA LEU A 177 -0.36 8.13 4.25
C LEU A 177 -1.83 8.53 4.50
N VAL A 178 -2.73 7.56 4.56
CA VAL A 178 -4.18 7.77 4.81
C VAL A 178 -4.50 8.40 6.17
N GLN A 179 -3.60 8.31 7.14
CA GLN A 179 -3.72 8.89 8.48
C GLN A 179 -2.92 10.19 8.66
N ARG A 180 -2.14 10.63 7.65
CA ARG A 180 -1.31 11.84 7.75
C ARG A 180 -2.17 13.10 7.95
N PHE A 181 -1.77 13.89 8.94
CA PHE A 181 -2.32 15.20 9.25
C PHE A 181 -1.17 16.13 9.64
N LEU A 182 -0.98 17.22 8.90
CA LEU A 182 0.15 18.14 9.06
C LEU A 182 -0.35 19.48 9.60
N VAL A 183 0.22 19.91 10.73
CA VAL A 183 -0.06 21.22 11.36
C VAL A 183 1.26 21.81 11.86
N ASP A 184 1.53 23.07 11.52
CA ASP A 184 2.76 23.80 11.89
C ASP A 184 4.07 23.02 11.58
N GLY A 185 4.09 22.31 10.45
CA GLY A 185 5.22 21.47 10.02
C GLY A 185 5.39 20.16 10.78
N LYS A 186 4.49 19.84 11.74
CA LYS A 186 4.50 18.60 12.51
C LYS A 186 3.46 17.61 11.98
N LEU A 187 3.85 16.34 11.92
CA LEU A 187 2.98 15.25 11.43
C LEU A 187 2.26 14.57 12.60
N TYR A 188 0.98 14.26 12.40
CA TYR A 188 0.12 13.57 13.36
C TYR A 188 -0.71 12.49 12.66
N HIS A 189 -1.16 11.48 13.41
CA HIS A 189 -2.34 10.71 13.01
C HIS A 189 -3.59 11.56 13.19
N ARG A 190 -4.56 11.45 12.27
CA ARG A 190 -5.91 12.07 12.40
C ARG A 190 -6.66 11.77 13.71
N ILE A 191 -6.28 10.72 14.43
CA ILE A 191 -6.87 10.33 15.72
C ILE A 191 -6.11 10.96 16.91
N CYS A 192 -4.82 11.24 16.73
CA CYS A 192 -3.95 11.82 17.75
C CYS A 192 -3.95 13.36 17.76
N PHE A 193 -4.43 13.99 16.68
CA PHE A 193 -4.72 15.42 16.65
C PHE A 193 -6.20 15.61 17.06
N ARG A 194 -6.43 16.00 18.31
CA ARG A 194 -7.73 16.32 18.91
C ARG A 194 -7.62 17.59 19.73
#